data_AF-A0A1G6K3L0-F1
#
_entry.id   AF-A0A1G6K3L0-F1
#
_cell.length_a   1.000
_cell.length_b   1.000
_cell.length_c   1.000
_cell.angle_alpha   90.00
_cell.angle_beta   90.00
_cell.angle_gamma   90.00
#
_symmetry.space_group_name_H-M   'P 1'
#
loop_
_entity.id
_entity.type
_entity.pdbx_description
1 polymer ?
#
loop_
_entity_poly.entity_id
_entity_poly.type
_entity_poly.pdbx_seq_one_letter_code
_entity_poly.pdbx_strand_id
1 'polypeptide(L)'
;MSDTPPDPTSAAPVEPASPEGGTAPLPAPAGAGSEPDYKALYEAARNKITTAEKAAREARAKAKRLDEIEAAQQSEAEKAAARASAAENQVAALRRRAVDAEIRAAATGWADPTDAPRYLDDRDRYVSESGEIDTAAIAADLAAELARRPHLARQDGARRPAPDPSQGARQNGPAGLDAQITAAEKAGDWAAAIALKNQRLAQMPKAN
;
A
#
# COMPACT_ATOMS: atom_id res chain seq x y z
N MET A 1 -34.24 -42.26 -35.72
CA MET A 1 -35.63 -41.82 -35.48
C MET A 1 -35.72 -40.37 -35.91
N SER A 2 -36.44 -40.13 -37.02
CA SER A 2 -37.03 -38.87 -37.49
C SER A 2 -37.83 -38.19 -36.36
N ASP A 3 -38.22 -36.92 -36.36
CA ASP A 3 -38.82 -36.16 -37.45
C ASP A 3 -38.88 -34.65 -37.10
N THR A 4 -39.19 -33.82 -38.10
CA THR A 4 -39.10 -32.35 -38.12
C THR A 4 -40.47 -31.68 -37.78
N PRO A 5 -40.72 -30.36 -37.99
CA PRO A 5 -41.29 -29.39 -37.03
C PRO A 5 -42.78 -29.07 -37.29
N PRO A 6 -43.36 -28.01 -36.68
CA PRO A 6 -43.59 -26.82 -37.50
C PRO A 6 -43.51 -25.46 -36.77
N ASP A 7 -43.01 -24.45 -37.49
CA ASP A 7 -43.56 -23.06 -37.52
C ASP A 7 -44.63 -23.05 -38.65
N PRO A 8 -45.67 -22.17 -38.71
CA PRO A 8 -45.54 -20.71 -38.57
C PRO A 8 -46.80 -19.98 -38.00
N THR A 9 -46.73 -18.65 -37.77
CA THR A 9 -47.79 -17.61 -37.99
C THR A 9 -47.19 -16.28 -37.47
N SER A 10 -46.54 -15.40 -38.24
CA SER A 10 -46.98 -14.59 -39.39
C SER A 10 -48.37 -13.95 -39.22
N ALA A 11 -48.40 -12.73 -38.68
CA ALA A 11 -49.52 -11.82 -38.82
C ALA A 11 -49.01 -10.45 -39.28
N ALA A 12 -49.16 -10.21 -40.59
CA ALA A 12 -49.41 -8.92 -41.21
C ALA A 12 -50.80 -9.06 -41.91
N PRO A 13 -51.43 -8.02 -42.51
CA PRO A 13 -51.27 -6.57 -42.43
C PRO A 13 -52.59 -5.86 -42.04
N VAL A 14 -52.54 -4.60 -41.57
CA VAL A 14 -53.74 -3.76 -41.43
C VAL A 14 -53.90 -2.91 -42.69
N GLU A 15 -54.85 -3.29 -43.55
CA GLU A 15 -55.41 -2.45 -44.63
C GLU A 15 -56.55 -1.55 -44.07
N PRO A 16 -56.87 -0.44 -44.75
CA PRO A 16 -57.58 0.69 -44.19
C PRO A 16 -59.11 0.57 -44.30
N ALA A 17 -59.81 1.09 -43.29
CA ALA A 17 -61.25 1.31 -43.35
C ALA A 17 -61.55 2.72 -43.90
N SER A 18 -62.14 2.78 -45.08
CA SER A 18 -62.92 3.93 -45.56
C SER A 18 -64.18 4.12 -44.70
N PRO A 19 -64.61 5.37 -44.50
CA PRO A 19 -66.02 5.68 -44.54
C PRO A 19 -66.35 6.65 -45.69
N GLU A 20 -67.29 6.22 -46.54
CA GLU A 20 -67.98 7.08 -47.51
C GLU A 20 -68.90 8.09 -46.80
N GLY A 21 -69.13 9.23 -47.46
CA GLY A 21 -70.44 9.87 -47.47
C GLY A 21 -70.63 11.11 -46.60
N GLY A 22 -70.17 12.27 -47.11
CA GLY A 22 -70.50 13.58 -46.53
C GLY A 22 -70.25 14.70 -47.53
N THR A 23 -71.15 14.86 -48.51
CA THR A 23 -71.13 15.92 -49.52
C THR A 23 -71.39 17.27 -48.85
N ALA A 24 -70.33 18.01 -48.52
CA ALA A 24 -70.39 19.43 -48.18
C ALA A 24 -69.94 20.25 -49.40
N PRO A 25 -70.59 21.39 -49.72
CA PRO A 25 -70.38 22.09 -50.99
C PRO A 25 -68.97 22.66 -51.09
N LEU A 26 -68.30 22.46 -52.23
CA LEU A 26 -67.07 23.17 -52.56
C LEU A 26 -67.34 24.70 -52.46
N PRO A 27 -66.53 25.47 -51.69
CA PRO A 27 -66.48 26.90 -51.93
C PRO A 27 -65.83 27.11 -53.31
N ALA A 28 -66.58 27.73 -54.21
CA ALA A 28 -66.06 28.22 -55.48
C ALA A 28 -64.82 29.10 -55.23
N PRO A 29 -63.77 29.03 -56.06
CA PRO A 29 -62.64 29.94 -55.95
C PRO A 29 -63.09 31.32 -56.46
N ALA A 30 -63.59 32.14 -55.55
CA ALA A 30 -63.85 33.54 -55.79
C ALA A 30 -62.57 34.35 -55.48
N GLY A 31 -62.10 35.10 -56.48
CA GLY A 31 -61.04 36.11 -56.34
C GLY A 31 -59.77 35.71 -57.10
N ALA A 32 -59.70 36.00 -58.40
CA ALA A 32 -59.18 37.26 -58.94
C ALA A 32 -57.69 37.44 -58.64
N GLY A 33 -56.90 37.33 -59.70
CA GLY A 33 -55.45 37.32 -59.67
C GLY A 33 -54.83 38.56 -59.04
N SER A 34 -53.90 38.32 -58.14
CA SER A 34 -52.61 38.99 -58.18
C SER A 34 -51.59 37.94 -58.64
N GLU A 35 -50.88 38.21 -59.73
CA GLU A 35 -49.67 37.45 -60.03
C GLU A 35 -48.77 37.54 -58.77
N PRO A 36 -48.25 36.42 -58.25
CA PRO A 36 -47.37 36.48 -57.11
C PRO A 36 -46.21 37.42 -57.47
N ASP A 37 -45.91 38.40 -56.62
CA ASP A 37 -44.76 39.28 -56.82
C ASP A 37 -43.48 38.43 -56.71
N TYR A 38 -43.04 37.92 -57.86
CA TYR A 38 -41.89 37.04 -57.99
C TYR A 38 -40.62 37.70 -57.45
N LYS A 39 -40.54 39.03 -57.50
CA LYS A 39 -39.42 39.78 -56.94
C LYS A 39 -39.43 39.74 -55.41
N ALA A 40 -40.59 39.98 -54.79
CA ALA A 40 -40.73 39.86 -53.33
C ALA A 40 -40.47 38.44 -52.81
N LEU A 41 -40.94 37.41 -53.53
CA LEU A 41 -40.66 36.00 -53.19
C LEU A 41 -39.17 35.65 -53.32
N TYR A 42 -38.51 36.15 -54.35
CA TYR A 42 -37.07 35.97 -54.55
C TYR A 42 -36.25 36.65 -53.46
N GLU A 43 -36.58 37.88 -53.08
CA GLU A 43 -35.93 38.59 -51.97
C GLU A 43 -36.16 37.89 -50.63
N ALA A 44 -37.38 37.40 -50.37
CA ALA A 44 -37.68 36.61 -49.17
C ALA A 44 -36.90 35.29 -49.13
N ALA A 45 -36.77 34.59 -50.26
CA ALA A 45 -35.97 33.36 -50.36
C ALA A 45 -34.48 33.64 -50.11
N ARG A 46 -33.94 34.72 -50.68
CA ARG A 46 -32.54 35.14 -50.47
C ARG A 46 -32.27 35.50 -49.00
N ASN A 47 -33.20 36.18 -48.34
CA ASN A 47 -33.10 36.50 -46.92
C ASN A 47 -33.16 35.24 -46.04
N LYS A 48 -34.00 34.25 -46.39
CA LYS A 48 -34.05 32.95 -45.69
C LYS A 48 -32.75 32.15 -45.86
N ILE A 49 -32.18 32.12 -47.06
CA ILE A 49 -30.91 31.43 -47.32
C ILE A 49 -29.78 32.10 -46.52
N THR A 50 -29.67 33.44 -46.58
CA THR A 50 -28.61 34.16 -45.85
C THR A 50 -28.73 34.05 -44.33
N THR A 51 -29.94 34.02 -43.78
CA THR A 51 -30.17 33.79 -42.34
C THR A 51 -29.88 32.35 -41.95
N ALA A 52 -30.28 31.37 -42.76
CA ALA A 52 -29.96 29.96 -42.56
C ALA A 52 -28.43 29.71 -42.63
N GLU A 53 -27.73 30.35 -43.57
CA GLU A 53 -26.27 30.27 -43.67
C GLU A 53 -25.58 30.87 -42.44
N LYS A 54 -26.05 32.02 -41.94
CA LYS A 54 -25.52 32.63 -40.70
C LYS A 54 -25.75 31.72 -39.50
N ALA A 55 -26.98 31.22 -39.34
CA ALA A 55 -27.32 30.29 -38.26
C ALA A 55 -26.49 29.00 -38.33
N ALA A 56 -26.27 28.45 -39.53
CA ALA A 56 -25.42 27.27 -39.72
C ALA A 56 -23.96 27.55 -39.37
N ARG A 57 -23.43 28.73 -39.71
CA ARG A 57 -22.06 29.13 -39.33
C ARG A 57 -21.92 29.28 -37.81
N GLU A 58 -22.88 29.92 -37.16
CA GLU A 58 -22.89 30.07 -35.70
C GLU A 58 -23.04 28.74 -34.97
N ALA A 59 -23.91 27.85 -35.45
CA ALA A 59 -24.06 26.51 -34.91
C ALA A 59 -22.76 25.70 -35.04
N ARG A 60 -22.10 25.77 -36.20
CA ARG A 60 -20.78 25.13 -36.39
C ARG A 60 -19.71 25.71 -35.48
N ALA A 61 -19.69 27.02 -35.26
CA ALA A 61 -18.74 27.67 -34.35
C ALA A 61 -18.98 27.26 -32.89
N LYS A 62 -20.25 27.15 -32.47
CA LYS A 62 -20.61 26.66 -31.13
C LYS A 62 -20.27 25.19 -30.95
N ALA A 63 -20.55 24.34 -31.95
CA ALA A 63 -20.18 22.92 -31.92
C ALA A 63 -18.67 22.75 -31.74
N LYS A 64 -17.85 23.44 -32.53
CA LYS A 64 -16.38 23.40 -32.37
C LYS A 64 -15.92 23.81 -30.98
N ARG A 65 -16.52 24.86 -30.39
CA ARG A 65 -16.19 25.28 -29.02
C ARG A 65 -16.59 24.25 -27.97
N LEU A 66 -17.70 23.54 -28.18
CA LEU A 66 -18.10 22.44 -27.31
C LEU A 66 -17.10 21.28 -27.41
N ASP A 67 -16.73 20.88 -28.63
CA ASP A 67 -15.73 19.83 -28.86
C ASP A 67 -14.38 20.18 -28.20
N GLU A 68 -13.92 21.43 -28.31
CA GLU A 68 -12.69 21.92 -27.69
C GLU A 68 -12.75 21.89 -26.15
N ILE A 69 -13.89 22.28 -25.57
CA ILE A 69 -14.10 22.25 -24.11
C ILE A 69 -14.18 20.81 -23.61
N GLU A 70 -14.89 19.93 -24.32
CA GLU A 70 -14.99 18.52 -23.97
C GLU A 70 -13.62 17.83 -24.04
N ALA A 71 -12.84 18.08 -25.10
CA ALA A 71 -11.47 17.57 -25.20
C ALA A 71 -10.57 18.09 -24.08
N ALA A 72 -10.69 19.38 -23.71
CA ALA A 72 -9.93 19.96 -22.60
C ALA A 72 -10.32 19.31 -21.25
N GLN A 73 -11.62 19.16 -20.99
CA GLN A 73 -12.13 18.53 -19.77
C GLN A 73 -11.75 17.06 -19.67
N GLN A 74 -11.81 16.30 -20.78
CA GLN A 74 -11.35 14.91 -20.81
C GLN A 74 -9.87 14.81 -20.43
N SER A 75 -9.01 15.67 -21.00
CA SER A 75 -7.59 15.72 -20.63
C SER A 75 -7.36 16.13 -19.16
N GLU A 76 -8.16 17.05 -18.62
CA GLU A 76 -8.08 17.42 -17.21
C GLU A 76 -8.57 16.31 -16.28
N ALA A 77 -9.64 15.61 -16.64
CA ALA A 77 -10.17 14.46 -15.91
C ALA A 77 -9.16 13.30 -15.88
N GLU A 78 -8.50 13.00 -17.00
CA GLU A 78 -7.43 12.00 -17.06
C GLU A 78 -6.24 12.38 -16.16
N LYS A 79 -5.81 13.63 -16.18
CA LYS A 79 -4.74 14.13 -15.30
C LYS A 79 -5.16 14.07 -13.83
N ALA A 80 -6.41 14.41 -13.53
CA ALA A 80 -6.95 14.34 -12.18
C ALA A 80 -7.01 12.89 -11.69
N ALA A 81 -7.50 11.96 -12.52
CA ALA A 81 -7.52 10.53 -12.22
C ALA A 81 -6.11 9.96 -12.01
N ALA A 82 -5.14 10.34 -12.85
CA ALA A 82 -3.74 9.94 -12.68
C ALA A 82 -3.14 10.46 -11.36
N ARG A 83 -3.43 11.71 -10.99
CA ARG A 83 -2.99 12.27 -9.70
C ARG A 83 -3.66 11.59 -8.50
N ALA A 84 -4.96 11.31 -8.59
CA ALA A 84 -5.70 10.59 -7.56
C ALA A 84 -5.13 9.20 -7.34
N SER A 85 -4.94 8.42 -8.42
CA SER A 85 -4.32 7.10 -8.35
C SER A 85 -2.89 7.15 -7.80
N ALA A 86 -2.09 8.14 -8.20
CA ALA A 86 -0.74 8.32 -7.64
C ALA A 86 -0.77 8.62 -6.14
N ALA A 87 -1.70 9.46 -5.68
CA ALA A 87 -1.87 9.78 -4.27
C ALA A 87 -2.34 8.55 -3.47
N GLU A 88 -3.30 7.78 -3.98
CA GLU A 88 -3.78 6.54 -3.37
C GLU A 88 -2.64 5.52 -3.22
N ASN A 89 -1.84 5.32 -4.26
CA ASN A 89 -0.68 4.42 -4.22
C ASN A 89 0.36 4.89 -3.20
N GLN A 90 0.60 6.19 -3.09
CA GLN A 90 1.50 6.76 -2.08
C GLN A 90 0.98 6.53 -0.66
N VAL A 91 -0.31 6.76 -0.43
CA VAL A 91 -0.96 6.51 0.87
C VAL A 91 -0.88 5.04 1.22
N ALA A 92 -1.17 4.13 0.29
CA ALA A 92 -1.06 2.69 0.50
C ALA A 92 0.38 2.27 0.85
N ALA A 93 1.38 2.83 0.15
CA ALA A 93 2.79 2.56 0.44
C ALA A 93 3.22 3.08 1.82
N LEU A 94 2.76 4.26 2.23
CA LEU A 94 3.03 4.82 3.56
C LEU A 94 2.37 4.01 4.67
N ARG A 95 1.11 3.59 4.48
CA ARG A 95 0.40 2.71 5.42
C ARG A 95 1.15 1.39 5.63
N ARG A 96 1.58 0.75 4.54
CA ARG A 96 2.40 -0.48 4.63
C ARG A 96 3.69 -0.25 5.41
N ARG A 97 4.42 0.84 5.12
CA ARG A 97 5.64 1.19 5.87
C ARG A 97 5.39 1.46 7.35
N ALA A 98 4.25 2.08 7.69
CA ALA A 98 3.86 2.32 9.07
C ALA A 98 3.59 0.99 9.79
N VAL A 99 2.81 0.09 9.20
CA VAL A 99 2.57 -1.25 9.75
C VAL A 99 3.89 -2.02 9.89
N ASP A 100 4.77 -2.01 8.89
CA ASP A 100 6.09 -2.66 8.97
C ASP A 100 6.98 -2.04 10.07
N ALA A 101 6.83 -0.74 10.37
CA ALA A 101 7.54 -0.10 11.46
C ALA A 101 7.00 -0.56 12.83
N GLU A 102 5.68 -0.63 12.98
CA GLU A 102 5.03 -1.14 14.20
C GLU A 102 5.35 -2.62 14.44
N ILE A 103 5.36 -3.44 13.39
CA ILE A 103 5.79 -4.85 13.47
C ILE A 103 7.23 -4.95 13.98
N ARG A 104 8.15 -4.15 13.43
CA ARG A 104 9.55 -4.14 13.89
C ARG A 104 9.67 -3.63 15.33
N ALA A 105 8.87 -2.64 15.72
CA ALA A 105 8.84 -2.12 17.08
C ALA A 105 8.31 -3.16 18.08
N ALA A 106 7.28 -3.93 17.72
CA ALA A 106 6.72 -4.99 18.55
C ALA A 106 7.62 -6.24 18.62
N ALA A 107 8.52 -6.45 17.66
CA ALA A 107 9.43 -7.60 17.57
C ALA A 107 10.63 -7.56 18.55
N THR A 108 10.45 -7.07 19.77
CA THR A 108 11.53 -6.91 20.76
C THR A 108 12.20 -8.22 21.19
N GLY A 109 11.46 -9.33 21.18
CA GLY A 109 11.95 -10.67 21.54
C GLY A 109 12.60 -11.45 20.38
N TRP A 110 12.71 -10.85 19.19
CA TRP A 110 13.30 -11.49 18.02
C TRP A 110 14.82 -11.32 17.99
N ALA A 111 15.50 -12.28 17.38
CA ALA A 111 16.94 -12.22 17.12
C ALA A 111 17.27 -11.07 16.15
N ASP A 112 16.48 -10.92 15.08
CA ASP A 112 16.48 -9.77 14.17
C ASP A 112 15.05 -9.21 14.03
N PRO A 113 14.74 -8.04 14.60
CA PRO A 113 13.45 -7.39 14.43
C PRO A 113 13.09 -7.08 12.97
N THR A 114 14.09 -6.88 12.10
CA THR A 114 13.90 -6.57 10.67
C THR A 114 13.29 -7.73 9.89
N ASP A 115 13.41 -8.96 10.41
CA ASP A 115 12.85 -10.14 9.78
C ASP A 115 11.35 -10.32 10.07
N ALA A 116 10.83 -9.74 11.15
CA ALA A 116 9.46 -9.91 11.59
C ALA A 116 8.39 -9.60 10.52
N PRO A 117 8.48 -8.51 9.71
CA PRO A 117 7.50 -8.21 8.66
C PRO A 117 7.41 -9.25 7.53
N ARG A 118 8.36 -10.19 7.43
CA ARG A 118 8.32 -11.28 6.45
C ARG A 118 7.40 -12.43 6.87
N TYR A 119 6.99 -12.47 8.14
CA TYR A 119 6.15 -13.54 8.68
C TYR A 119 4.70 -13.13 8.91
N LEU A 120 4.38 -11.84 8.72
CA LEU A 120 3.03 -11.29 8.79
C LEU A 120 2.64 -10.72 7.41
N ASP A 121 2.12 -11.57 6.54
CA ASP A 121 1.82 -11.21 5.14
C ASP A 121 0.57 -10.32 5.01
N ASP A 122 -0.45 -10.57 5.83
CA ASP A 122 -1.71 -9.82 5.83
C ASP A 122 -1.62 -8.56 6.69
N ARG A 123 -1.02 -7.51 6.11
CA ARG A 123 -0.84 -6.19 6.78
C ARG A 123 -2.15 -5.46 6.99
N ASP A 124 -3.12 -5.65 6.10
CA ASP A 124 -4.37 -4.90 6.09
C ASP A 124 -5.27 -5.31 7.28
N ARG A 125 -5.15 -6.56 7.76
CA ARG A 125 -5.82 -7.03 8.99
C ARG A 125 -5.46 -6.21 10.24
N TYR A 126 -4.28 -5.60 10.29
CA TYR A 126 -3.84 -4.81 11.45
C TYR A 126 -4.25 -3.35 11.37
N VAL A 127 -4.97 -2.93 10.33
CA VAL A 127 -5.41 -1.55 10.15
C VAL A 127 -6.93 -1.50 10.31
N SER A 128 -7.39 -0.68 11.25
CA SER A 128 -8.83 -0.48 11.48
C SER A 128 -9.46 0.38 10.36
N GLU A 129 -10.79 0.45 10.35
CA GLU A 129 -11.53 1.34 9.45
C GLU A 129 -11.17 2.83 9.62
N SER A 130 -10.73 3.24 10.82
CA SER A 130 -10.24 4.61 11.09
C SER A 130 -8.79 4.83 10.65
N GLY A 131 -8.08 3.79 10.23
CA GLY A 131 -6.66 3.84 9.85
C GLY A 131 -5.70 3.72 11.04
N GLU A 132 -6.20 3.34 12.21
CA GLU A 132 -5.36 3.05 13.38
C GLU A 132 -4.75 1.65 13.26
N ILE A 133 -3.49 1.52 13.70
CA ILE A 133 -2.77 0.23 13.66
C ILE A 133 -3.00 -0.50 14.98
N ASP A 134 -3.55 -1.71 14.91
CA ASP A 134 -3.76 -2.59 16.06
C ASP A 134 -2.44 -3.24 16.49
N THR A 135 -1.70 -2.51 17.32
CA THR A 135 -0.42 -2.97 17.88
C THR A 135 -0.57 -4.20 18.79
N ALA A 136 -1.74 -4.39 19.40
CA ALA A 136 -2.01 -5.54 20.27
C ALA A 136 -2.16 -6.82 19.44
N ALA A 137 -2.90 -6.77 18.33
CA ALA A 137 -3.02 -7.87 17.38
C ALA A 137 -1.66 -8.23 16.76
N ILE A 138 -0.86 -7.22 16.38
CA ILE A 138 0.51 -7.43 15.87
C ILE A 138 1.36 -8.17 16.92
N ALA A 139 1.37 -7.71 18.17
CA ALA A 139 2.15 -8.34 19.23
C ALA A 139 1.73 -9.79 19.50
N ALA A 140 0.42 -10.07 19.48
CA ALA A 140 -0.12 -11.41 19.67
C ALA A 140 0.31 -12.36 18.54
N ASP A 141 0.20 -11.93 17.28
CA ASP A 141 0.57 -12.74 16.12
C ASP A 141 2.10 -12.96 16.05
N LEU A 142 2.90 -11.94 16.40
CA LEU A 142 4.35 -12.09 16.52
C LEU A 142 4.75 -13.10 17.61
N ALA A 143 4.08 -13.09 18.76
CA ALA A 143 4.31 -14.05 19.82
C ALA A 143 3.93 -15.48 19.38
N ALA A 144 2.81 -15.63 18.67
CA ALA A 144 2.40 -16.90 18.09
C ALA A 144 3.42 -17.43 17.07
N GLU A 145 4.00 -16.55 16.26
CA GLU A 145 5.01 -16.96 15.27
C GLU A 145 6.35 -17.33 15.92
N LEU A 146 6.78 -16.62 16.96
CA LEU A 146 7.94 -17.01 17.77
C LEU A 146 7.74 -18.38 18.43
N ALA A 147 6.54 -18.67 18.94
CA ALA A 147 6.23 -19.96 19.53
C ALA A 147 6.32 -21.11 18.50
N ARG A 148 5.93 -20.86 17.25
CA ARG A 148 6.07 -21.83 16.15
C ARG A 148 7.52 -21.96 15.67
N ARG A 149 8.29 -20.87 15.75
CA ARG A 149 9.66 -20.76 15.22
C ARG A 149 10.62 -20.27 16.31
N PRO A 150 10.98 -21.14 17.27
CA PRO A 150 11.83 -20.75 18.39
C PRO A 150 13.24 -20.31 17.96
N HIS A 151 13.71 -20.68 16.77
CA HIS A 151 14.99 -20.23 16.22
C HIS A 151 15.04 -18.74 15.88
N LEU A 152 13.88 -18.08 15.74
CA LEU A 152 13.78 -16.64 15.50
C LEU A 152 13.83 -15.83 16.80
N ALA A 153 13.66 -16.49 17.95
CA ALA A 153 13.75 -15.83 19.24
C ALA A 153 15.18 -15.36 19.51
N ARG A 154 15.31 -14.22 20.17
CA ARG A 154 16.58 -13.75 20.69
C ARG A 154 17.14 -14.80 21.65
N GLN A 155 18.39 -15.22 21.41
CA GLN A 155 19.12 -16.00 22.38
C GLN A 155 19.61 -15.06 23.49
N ASP A 156 18.88 -15.03 24.60
CA ASP A 156 19.32 -14.32 25.78
C ASP A 156 20.45 -15.08 26.46
N GLY A 157 21.65 -14.52 26.37
CA GLY A 157 22.84 -15.03 27.03
C GLY A 157 23.95 -14.01 26.92
N ALA A 158 24.58 -13.69 28.05
CA ALA A 158 25.83 -12.93 28.01
C ALA A 158 26.80 -13.72 27.12
N ARG A 159 27.16 -13.15 25.96
CA ARG A 159 28.32 -13.61 25.18
C ARG A 159 29.55 -13.36 26.04
N ARG A 160 29.76 -14.21 27.04
CA ARG A 160 30.97 -14.20 27.83
C ARG A 160 32.07 -14.59 26.85
N PRO A 161 33.06 -13.72 26.57
CA PRO A 161 34.26 -14.20 25.90
C PRO A 161 34.74 -15.42 26.69
N ALA A 162 35.13 -16.47 25.96
CA ALA A 162 35.69 -17.66 26.60
C ALA A 162 36.79 -17.18 27.57
N PRO A 163 36.81 -17.65 28.84
CA PRO A 163 37.83 -17.22 29.79
C PRO A 163 39.20 -17.43 29.18
N ASP A 164 39.92 -16.34 28.93
CA ASP A 164 41.27 -16.40 28.37
C ASP A 164 42.19 -17.02 29.43
N PRO A 165 42.75 -18.22 29.18
CA PRO A 165 43.64 -18.89 30.13
C PRO A 165 44.90 -18.07 30.46
N SER A 166 45.21 -17.06 29.65
CA SER A 166 46.38 -16.19 29.81
C SER A 166 46.14 -15.01 30.77
N GLN A 167 44.88 -14.71 31.13
CA GLN A 167 44.49 -13.59 32.02
C GLN A 167 44.34 -13.98 33.49
N GLY A 168 44.52 -15.25 33.84
CA GLY A 168 44.63 -15.70 35.23
C GLY A 168 46.08 -15.61 35.73
N ALA A 169 46.26 -15.42 37.04
CA ALA A 169 47.58 -15.52 37.68
C ALA A 169 48.19 -16.90 37.37
N ARG A 170 49.26 -16.91 36.58
CA ARG A 170 49.98 -18.12 36.20
C ARG A 170 50.63 -18.68 37.47
N GLN A 171 50.25 -19.89 37.87
CA GLN A 171 50.85 -20.59 39.03
C GLN A 171 52.32 -21.03 38.79
N ASN A 172 52.94 -20.61 37.68
CA ASN A 172 54.28 -21.02 37.24
C ASN A 172 55.33 -19.93 37.46
N GLY A 173 55.26 -19.20 38.57
CA GLY A 173 56.40 -18.50 39.17
C GLY A 173 56.79 -19.21 40.47
N PRO A 174 58.04 -19.12 40.95
CA PRO A 174 58.38 -19.67 42.27
C PRO A 174 57.38 -19.09 43.27
N ALA A 175 56.59 -19.98 43.88
CA ALA A 175 55.57 -19.59 44.85
C ALA A 175 56.21 -18.62 45.84
N GLY A 176 55.60 -17.46 46.11
CA GLY A 176 56.17 -16.52 47.09
C GLY A 176 56.46 -17.23 48.42
N LEU A 177 57.42 -16.74 49.21
CA LEU A 177 57.82 -17.33 50.49
C LEU A 177 56.64 -17.80 51.35
N ASP A 178 55.54 -17.04 51.34
CA ASP A 178 54.31 -17.36 52.08
C ASP A 178 53.57 -18.60 51.57
N ALA A 179 53.52 -18.80 50.26
CA ALA A 179 52.94 -19.99 49.66
C ALA A 179 53.84 -21.22 49.87
N GLN A 180 55.17 -21.04 49.92
CA GLN A 180 56.10 -22.12 50.27
C GLN A 180 56.00 -22.52 51.74
N ILE A 181 55.86 -21.54 52.66
CA ILE A 181 55.62 -21.80 54.08
C ILE A 181 54.32 -22.60 54.25
N THR A 182 53.23 -22.16 53.62
CA THR A 182 51.93 -22.85 53.72
C THR A 182 51.98 -24.26 53.12
N ALA A 183 52.71 -24.45 52.02
CA ALA A 183 52.89 -25.76 51.42
C ALA A 183 53.71 -26.71 52.31
N ALA A 184 54.78 -26.22 52.94
CA ALA A 184 55.60 -26.99 53.86
C ALA A 184 54.82 -27.38 55.13
N GLU A 185 54.01 -26.46 55.69
CA GLU A 185 53.11 -26.76 56.81
C GLU A 185 52.06 -27.81 56.44
N LYS A 186 51.44 -27.68 55.26
CA LYS A 186 50.45 -28.65 54.77
C LYS A 186 51.07 -30.02 54.49
N ALA A 187 52.33 -30.05 54.05
CA ALA A 187 53.10 -31.27 53.84
C ALA A 187 53.62 -31.87 55.17
N GLY A 188 53.47 -31.19 56.30
CA GLY A 188 53.98 -31.62 57.60
C GLY A 188 55.50 -31.46 57.78
N ASP A 189 56.18 -30.76 56.87
CA ASP A 189 57.61 -30.45 56.96
C ASP A 189 57.84 -29.18 57.78
N TRP A 190 57.73 -29.34 59.09
CA TRP A 190 57.87 -28.23 60.04
C TRP A 190 59.28 -27.63 60.03
N ALA A 191 60.31 -28.43 59.73
CA ALA A 191 61.69 -27.94 59.66
C ALA A 191 61.87 -26.96 58.49
N ALA A 192 61.37 -27.33 57.30
CA ALA A 192 61.36 -26.43 56.15
C ALA A 192 60.50 -25.19 56.40
N ALA A 193 59.32 -25.34 57.01
CA ALA A 193 58.44 -24.22 57.33
C ALA A 193 59.11 -23.19 58.28
N ILE A 194 59.82 -23.65 59.31
CA ILE A 194 60.56 -22.79 60.24
C ILE A 194 61.70 -22.05 59.53
N ALA A 195 62.47 -22.74 58.69
CA ALA A 195 63.56 -22.14 57.93
C ALA A 195 63.05 -21.01 57.01
N LEU A 196 61.95 -21.26 56.29
CA LEU A 196 61.32 -20.28 55.40
C LEU A 196 60.73 -19.09 56.18
N LYS A 197 60.15 -19.31 57.37
CA LYS A 197 59.69 -18.21 58.25
C LYS A 197 60.82 -17.34 58.76
N ASN A 198 61.96 -17.93 59.11
CA ASN A 198 63.15 -17.16 59.52
C ASN A 198 63.71 -16.34 58.35
N GLN A 199 63.72 -16.92 57.13
CA GLN A 199 64.08 -16.19 55.92
C GLN A 199 63.15 -15.01 55.65
N ARG A 200 61.83 -15.20 55.84
CA ARG A 200 60.84 -14.10 55.75
C ARG A 200 61.12 -12.99 56.76
N LEU A 201 61.44 -13.34 58.01
CA LEU A 201 61.73 -12.38 59.06
C LEU A 201 63.01 -11.57 58.77
N ALA A 202 64.02 -12.20 58.18
CA ALA A 202 65.26 -11.53 57.77
C ALA A 202 65.06 -10.56 56.58
N GLN A 203 64.06 -10.82 55.73
CA GLN A 203 63.72 -9.96 54.59
C GLN A 203 62.77 -8.81 54.96
N MET A 204 62.15 -8.83 56.14
CA MET A 204 61.39 -7.69 56.64
C MET A 204 62.37 -6.57 57.01
N PRO A 205 62.24 -5.36 56.42
CA PRO A 205 63.06 -4.24 56.82
C PRO A 205 62.81 -3.97 58.31
N LYS A 206 63.88 -3.93 59.11
CA LYS A 206 63.78 -3.45 60.49
C LYS A 206 63.23 -2.04 60.45
N ALA A 207 62.04 -1.84 61.03
CA ALA A 207 61.50 -0.51 61.23
C ALA A 207 62.47 0.24 62.17
N ASN A 208 63.19 1.22 61.63
CA ASN A 208 63.86 2.26 62.40
C ASN A 208 62.90 3.43 62.60
#